data_AF-A0A4S1EAU2-F1
#
_entry.id   AF-A0A4S1EAU2-F1
#
_cell.length_a   1.000
_cell.length_b   1.000
_cell.length_c   1.000
_cell.angle_alpha   90.00
_cell.angle_beta   90.00
_cell.angle_gamma   90.00
#
_symmetry.space_group_name_H-M   'P 1'
#
loop_
_entity.id
_entity.type
_entity.pdbx_description
1 polymer ?
#
loop_
_entity_poly.entity_id
_entity_poly.type
_entity_poly.pdbx_seq_one_letter_code
_entity_poly.pdbx_strand_id
1 'polypeptide(L)'
;MEKKMSNSTPVPAAWRLGLVGRKVGMTRIFTEDGESVPVTVLDVSNNRIAQVKTPEVDGYAAVQVAYGTRRATRVTKAAAGHYAKAGIEAGSILKEFRLDPAKAAEHTAGAVLAVDSIFEAGQKVDVTGTTIGKGFAGVIKRHNFSSQRASHGNSLSHRAPGSTGMAQDPGRVFPGKKMAGHMGSVTRTVQNLDIVRVDAERGLLLVRGAVPGHKNGDVVVRPAIKGA
;
A
#
# COMPACT_ATOMS: atom_id res chain seq x y z
N MET A 1 -31.49 -21.03 27.10
CA MET A 1 -30.54 -19.91 27.26
C MET A 1 -29.47 -20.06 26.18
N GLU A 2 -29.71 -19.38 25.07
CA GLU A 2 -28.95 -19.48 23.84
C GLU A 2 -27.66 -18.67 23.99
N LYS A 3 -26.52 -19.36 23.96
CA LYS A 3 -25.19 -18.76 24.10
C LYS A 3 -24.91 -18.01 22.80
N LYS A 4 -25.05 -16.67 22.80
CA LYS A 4 -24.58 -15.79 21.73
C LYS A 4 -23.09 -16.07 21.46
N MET A 5 -22.81 -16.75 20.36
CA MET A 5 -21.47 -16.78 19.77
C MET A 5 -21.25 -15.45 19.06
N SER A 6 -20.58 -14.51 19.72
CA SER A 6 -20.07 -13.31 19.05
C SER A 6 -18.66 -13.01 19.53
N ASN A 7 -17.71 -13.81 19.06
CA ASN A 7 -16.32 -13.39 18.93
C ASN A 7 -15.91 -13.74 17.49
N SER A 8 -16.15 -12.81 16.57
CA SER A 8 -15.61 -12.91 15.22
C SER A 8 -14.10 -12.77 15.31
N THR A 9 -13.38 -13.88 15.19
CA THR A 9 -11.93 -13.86 14.96
C THR A 9 -11.62 -12.85 13.87
N PRO A 10 -10.68 -11.90 14.05
CA PRO A 10 -10.32 -10.97 12.99
C PRO A 10 -9.71 -11.77 11.85
N VAL A 11 -10.53 -11.97 10.84
CA VAL A 11 -10.16 -12.49 9.52
C VAL A 11 -8.85 -11.81 9.08
N PRO A 12 -7.80 -12.58 8.71
CA PRO A 12 -6.51 -12.00 8.34
C PRO A 12 -6.69 -10.98 7.21
N ALA A 13 -5.82 -9.96 7.18
CA ALA A 13 -5.78 -8.87 6.20
C ALA A 13 -6.03 -9.27 4.74
N ALA A 14 -5.62 -10.50 4.44
CA ALA A 14 -5.72 -11.10 3.15
C ALA A 14 -7.17 -11.42 2.75
N TRP A 15 -8.22 -11.25 3.56
CA TRP A 15 -9.59 -11.62 3.14
C TRP A 15 -10.58 -10.45 3.18
N ARG A 16 -10.11 -9.22 2.96
CA ARG A 16 -10.98 -8.04 2.82
C ARG A 16 -10.73 -7.38 1.47
N LEU A 17 -11.82 -7.02 0.81
CA LEU A 17 -11.76 -6.30 -0.45
C LEU A 17 -11.21 -4.89 -0.17
N GLY A 18 -10.29 -4.46 -1.01
CA GLY A 18 -9.75 -3.11 -0.98
C GLY A 18 -9.84 -2.48 -2.36
N LEU A 19 -9.38 -1.24 -2.47
CA LEU A 19 -9.32 -0.51 -3.72
C LEU A 19 -7.88 -0.22 -4.11
N VAL A 20 -7.66 -0.14 -5.41
CA VAL A 20 -6.40 0.32 -5.99
C VAL A 20 -6.59 1.77 -6.41
N GLY A 21 -5.54 2.56 -6.30
CA GLY A 21 -5.62 3.97 -6.65
C GLY A 21 -4.28 4.62 -6.86
N ARG A 22 -4.32 5.94 -6.91
CA ARG A 22 -3.17 6.79 -7.10
C ARG A 22 -3.14 7.90 -6.07
N LYS A 23 -1.96 8.20 -5.53
CA LYS A 23 -1.76 9.35 -4.64
C LYS A 23 -1.81 10.65 -5.44
N VAL A 24 -2.86 11.46 -5.28
CA VAL A 24 -3.00 12.75 -6.00
C VAL A 24 -2.15 13.83 -5.36
N GLY A 25 -2.06 13.87 -4.03
CA GLY A 25 -1.34 14.91 -3.31
C GLY A 25 -1.72 14.98 -1.85
N MET A 26 -1.28 16.04 -1.17
CA MET A 26 -1.64 16.33 0.21
C MET A 26 -2.29 17.70 0.26
N THR A 27 -3.30 17.83 1.11
CA THR A 27 -3.96 19.08 1.46
C THR A 27 -4.27 19.08 2.95
N ARG A 28 -4.91 20.13 3.44
CA ARG A 28 -5.50 20.17 4.77
C ARG A 28 -7.00 20.38 4.66
N ILE A 29 -7.74 19.86 5.62
CA ILE A 29 -9.14 20.17 5.82
C ILE A 29 -9.30 20.81 7.19
N PHE A 30 -10.32 21.66 7.34
CA PHE A 30 -10.70 22.23 8.62
C PHE A 30 -11.92 21.47 9.12
N THR A 31 -11.87 20.98 10.36
CA THR A 31 -13.04 20.40 11.02
C THR A 31 -13.98 21.50 11.49
N GLU A 32 -15.21 21.14 11.84
CA GLU A 32 -16.19 22.07 12.41
C GLU A 32 -15.68 22.69 13.73
N ASP A 33 -14.85 21.96 14.48
CA ASP A 33 -14.18 22.42 15.70
C ASP A 33 -13.00 23.38 15.44
N GLY A 34 -12.67 23.66 14.18
CA GLY A 34 -11.56 24.53 13.78
C GLY A 34 -10.19 23.85 13.75
N GLU A 35 -10.09 22.53 13.92
CA GLU A 35 -8.83 21.79 13.81
C GLU A 35 -8.38 21.68 12.35
N SER A 36 -7.10 21.96 12.07
CA SER A 36 -6.49 21.76 10.76
C SER A 36 -5.91 20.35 10.64
N VAL A 37 -6.60 19.46 9.93
CA VAL A 37 -6.17 18.07 9.76
C VAL A 37 -5.44 17.87 8.42
N PRO A 38 -4.17 17.43 8.41
CA PRO A 38 -3.45 17.11 7.19
C PRO A 38 -3.97 15.81 6.58
N VAL A 39 -4.35 15.85 5.31
CA VAL A 39 -4.91 14.70 4.58
C VAL A 39 -4.15 14.45 3.28
N THR A 40 -3.97 13.18 2.96
CA THR A 40 -3.55 12.73 1.63
C THR A 40 -4.80 12.42 0.80
N VAL A 41 -4.88 12.98 -0.41
CA VAL A 41 -5.94 12.69 -1.37
C VAL A 41 -5.51 11.50 -2.23
N LEU A 42 -6.29 10.45 -2.20
CA LEU A 42 -6.13 9.25 -3.03
C LEU A 42 -7.26 9.21 -4.06
N ASP A 43 -6.91 9.06 -5.33
CA ASP A 43 -7.86 8.77 -6.39
C ASP A 43 -7.99 7.25 -6.50
N VAL A 44 -9.17 6.75 -6.14
CA VAL A 44 -9.56 5.34 -6.22
C VAL A 44 -10.73 5.17 -7.20
N SER A 45 -10.88 6.10 -8.15
CA SER A 45 -11.90 6.02 -9.19
C SER A 45 -11.64 4.86 -10.15
N ASN A 46 -12.71 4.41 -10.81
CA ASN A 46 -12.62 3.46 -11.93
C ASN A 46 -11.93 2.13 -11.59
N ASN A 47 -12.26 1.57 -10.42
CA ASN A 47 -11.89 0.21 -10.05
C ASN A 47 -12.91 -0.77 -10.64
N ARG A 48 -12.41 -1.79 -11.37
CA ARG A 48 -13.25 -2.80 -12.03
C ARG A 48 -12.70 -4.19 -11.78
N ILE A 49 -13.58 -5.17 -11.64
CA ILE A 49 -13.17 -6.55 -11.43
C ILE A 49 -12.77 -7.17 -12.77
N ALA A 50 -11.49 -7.56 -12.90
CA ALA A 50 -10.94 -8.21 -14.08
C ALA A 50 -11.12 -9.73 -14.05
N GLN A 51 -11.02 -10.34 -12.86
CA GLN A 51 -11.17 -11.79 -12.72
C GLN A 51 -11.55 -12.13 -11.28
N VAL A 52 -12.43 -13.11 -11.14
CA VAL A 52 -12.68 -13.79 -9.86
C VAL A 52 -11.94 -15.13 -9.92
N LYS A 53 -11.06 -15.36 -8.95
CA LYS A 53 -10.26 -16.57 -8.79
C LYS A 53 -10.90 -17.48 -7.76
N THR A 54 -10.94 -18.78 -8.05
CA THR A 54 -11.55 -19.78 -7.17
C THR A 54 -10.54 -20.83 -6.75
N PRO A 55 -10.73 -21.48 -5.57
CA PRO A 55 -9.81 -22.51 -5.09
C PRO A 55 -9.64 -23.69 -6.05
N GLU A 56 -10.67 -24.05 -6.82
CA GLU A 56 -10.69 -25.21 -7.70
C GLU A 56 -9.81 -25.00 -8.95
N VAL A 57 -9.74 -23.77 -9.46
CA VAL A 57 -8.99 -23.44 -10.68
C VAL A 57 -7.63 -22.83 -10.36
N ASP A 58 -7.56 -21.91 -9.39
CA ASP A 58 -6.38 -21.10 -9.11
C ASP A 58 -5.64 -21.53 -7.82
N GLY A 59 -6.21 -22.44 -7.02
CA GLY A 59 -5.66 -22.87 -5.73
C GLY A 59 -5.88 -21.90 -4.57
N TYR A 60 -6.56 -20.77 -4.81
CA TYR A 60 -6.98 -19.82 -3.77
C TYR A 60 -8.14 -18.93 -4.26
N ALA A 61 -8.91 -18.39 -3.32
CA ALA A 61 -9.96 -17.41 -3.62
C ALA A 61 -9.42 -15.97 -3.60
N ALA A 62 -9.66 -15.22 -4.68
CA ALA A 62 -9.28 -13.81 -4.78
C ALA A 62 -10.10 -13.07 -5.84
N VAL A 63 -10.23 -11.75 -5.66
CA VAL A 63 -10.74 -10.84 -6.67
C VAL A 63 -9.59 -10.02 -7.22
N GLN A 64 -9.44 -10.03 -8.54
CA GLN A 64 -8.47 -9.23 -9.25
C GLN A 64 -9.14 -7.94 -9.73
N VAL A 65 -8.61 -6.81 -9.29
CA VAL A 65 -9.13 -5.47 -9.55
C VAL A 65 -8.17 -4.70 -10.46
N ALA A 66 -8.73 -4.07 -11.48
CA ALA A 66 -8.05 -3.16 -12.38
C ALA A 66 -8.40 -1.70 -12.05
N TYR A 67 -7.41 -0.82 -11.99
CA TYR A 67 -7.60 0.62 -11.71
C TYR A 67 -7.22 1.50 -12.89
N GLY A 68 -8.02 2.53 -13.12
CA GLY A 68 -7.77 3.60 -14.10
C GLY A 68 -7.87 3.12 -15.55
N THR A 69 -7.38 3.94 -16.48
CA THR A 69 -7.41 3.62 -17.92
C THR A 69 -6.01 3.63 -18.51
N ARG A 70 -5.79 2.75 -19.49
CA ARG A 70 -4.54 2.66 -20.24
C ARG A 70 -4.84 2.59 -21.74
N ARG A 71 -4.18 3.46 -22.52
CA ARG A 71 -4.33 3.50 -23.98
C ARG A 71 -4.02 2.13 -24.59
N ALA A 72 -4.83 1.68 -25.54
CA ALA A 72 -4.70 0.38 -26.20
C ALA A 72 -3.29 0.11 -26.75
N THR A 73 -2.63 1.13 -27.31
CA THR A 73 -1.25 1.03 -27.83
C THR A 73 -0.18 0.73 -26.77
N ARG A 74 -0.48 0.97 -25.50
CA ARG A 74 0.42 0.69 -24.36
C ARG A 74 0.09 -0.61 -23.63
N VAL A 75 -0.86 -1.39 -24.15
CA VAL A 75 -1.32 -2.66 -23.57
C VAL A 75 -0.82 -3.79 -24.45
N THR A 76 -0.23 -4.82 -23.85
CA THR A 76 0.22 -5.99 -24.59
C THR A 76 -0.98 -6.82 -25.04
N LYS A 77 -0.86 -7.54 -26.17
CA LYS A 77 -1.97 -8.34 -26.72
C LYS A 77 -2.55 -9.35 -25.71
N ALA A 78 -1.70 -9.97 -24.90
CA ALA A 78 -2.13 -10.89 -23.84
C ALA A 78 -2.98 -10.19 -22.77
N ALA A 79 -2.54 -9.03 -22.27
CA ALA A 79 -3.31 -8.25 -21.30
C ALA A 79 -4.62 -7.73 -21.90
N ALA A 80 -4.63 -7.34 -23.18
CA ALA A 80 -5.84 -6.92 -23.87
C ALA A 80 -6.88 -8.05 -23.94
N GLY A 81 -6.46 -9.28 -24.27
CA GLY A 81 -7.33 -10.45 -24.25
C GLY A 81 -7.90 -10.75 -22.86
N HIS A 82 -7.09 -10.58 -21.81
CA HIS A 82 -7.53 -10.72 -20.42
C HIS A 82 -8.63 -9.73 -20.05
N TYR A 83 -8.44 -8.45 -20.35
CA TYR A 83 -9.45 -7.41 -20.11
C TYR A 83 -10.72 -7.60 -20.95
N ALA A 84 -10.57 -8.03 -22.21
CA ALA A 84 -11.68 -8.30 -23.11
C ALA A 84 -12.56 -9.46 -22.61
N LYS A 85 -11.96 -10.52 -22.04
CA LYS A 85 -12.71 -11.64 -21.43
C LYS A 85 -13.63 -11.18 -20.30
N ALA A 86 -13.21 -10.16 -19.55
CA ALA A 86 -13.98 -9.58 -18.47
C ALA A 86 -14.91 -8.43 -18.91
N GLY A 87 -14.87 -8.03 -20.19
CA GLY A 87 -15.66 -6.92 -20.71
C GLY A 87 -15.27 -5.55 -20.14
N ILE A 88 -14.02 -5.37 -19.68
CA ILE A 88 -13.57 -4.11 -19.06
C ILE A 88 -12.52 -3.40 -19.90
N GLU A 89 -12.42 -2.08 -19.72
CA GLU A 89 -11.31 -1.31 -20.29
C GLU A 89 -9.98 -1.68 -19.62
N ALA A 90 -8.90 -1.52 -20.37
CA ALA A 90 -7.57 -1.81 -19.86
C ALA A 90 -7.19 -0.87 -18.70
N GLY A 91 -6.82 -1.48 -17.58
CA GLY A 91 -6.33 -0.79 -16.39
C GLY A 91 -4.87 -0.35 -16.48
N SER A 92 -4.54 0.68 -15.71
CA SER A 92 -3.15 1.10 -15.46
C SER A 92 -2.43 0.16 -14.48
N ILE A 93 -3.17 -0.35 -13.51
CA ILE A 93 -2.70 -1.26 -12.45
C ILE A 93 -3.66 -2.44 -12.35
N LEU A 94 -3.13 -3.63 -12.08
CA LEU A 94 -3.88 -4.83 -11.80
C LEU A 94 -3.42 -5.38 -10.44
N LYS A 95 -4.34 -5.57 -9.50
CA LYS A 95 -4.01 -6.06 -8.15
C LYS A 95 -5.01 -7.09 -7.68
N GLU A 96 -4.52 -8.09 -6.98
CA GLU A 96 -5.36 -9.11 -6.34
C GLU A 96 -5.60 -8.78 -4.87
N PHE A 97 -6.84 -9.01 -4.46
CA PHE A 97 -7.27 -9.06 -3.07
C PHE A 97 -7.74 -10.48 -2.82
N ARG A 98 -7.04 -11.18 -1.93
CA ARG A 98 -7.54 -12.47 -1.45
C ARG A 98 -8.85 -12.22 -0.68
N LEU A 99 -9.74 -13.20 -0.70
CA LEU A 99 -11.04 -13.14 -0.04
C LEU A 99 -11.41 -14.55 0.42
N ASP A 100 -12.36 -14.64 1.34
CA ASP A 100 -13.04 -15.90 1.62
C ASP A 100 -13.77 -16.36 0.35
N PRO A 101 -13.80 -17.68 0.03
CA PRO A 101 -14.43 -18.20 -1.18
C PRO A 101 -15.90 -17.76 -1.34
N ALA A 102 -16.66 -17.74 -0.25
CA ALA A 102 -18.05 -17.28 -0.25
C ALA A 102 -18.17 -15.81 -0.70
N LYS A 103 -17.33 -14.92 -0.15
CA LYS A 103 -17.31 -13.50 -0.51
C LYS A 103 -16.77 -13.25 -1.90
N ALA A 104 -15.80 -14.05 -2.34
CA ALA A 104 -15.28 -13.95 -3.71
C ALA A 104 -16.36 -14.29 -4.75
N ALA A 105 -17.22 -15.26 -4.44
CA ALA A 105 -18.30 -15.70 -5.33
C ALA A 105 -19.45 -14.69 -5.48
N GLU A 106 -19.61 -13.76 -4.52
CA GLU A 106 -20.59 -12.67 -4.62
C GLU A 106 -20.22 -11.64 -5.70
N HIS A 107 -18.96 -11.62 -6.12
CA HIS A 107 -18.46 -10.69 -7.12
C HIS A 107 -18.48 -11.30 -8.52
N THR A 108 -18.69 -10.45 -9.53
CA THR A 108 -18.67 -10.84 -10.94
C THR A 108 -17.60 -10.06 -11.69
N ALA A 109 -16.99 -10.71 -12.70
CA ALA A 109 -16.10 -10.01 -13.63
C ALA A 109 -16.88 -8.92 -14.38
N GLY A 110 -16.27 -7.76 -14.59
CA GLY A 110 -16.94 -6.60 -15.19
C GLY A 110 -17.54 -5.62 -14.19
N ALA A 111 -17.81 -6.05 -12.95
CA ALA A 111 -18.41 -5.19 -11.94
C ALA A 111 -17.51 -3.99 -11.58
N VAL A 112 -18.13 -2.81 -11.44
CA VAL A 112 -17.48 -1.59 -10.97
C VAL A 112 -17.52 -1.57 -9.44
N LEU A 113 -16.37 -1.30 -8.81
CA LEU A 113 -16.25 -1.13 -7.38
C LEU A 113 -16.33 0.37 -7.05
N ALA A 114 -17.48 0.78 -6.51
CA ALA A 114 -17.67 2.12 -6.01
C ALA A 114 -16.93 2.32 -4.67
N VAL A 115 -16.60 3.57 -4.35
CA VAL A 115 -15.78 3.88 -3.16
C VAL A 115 -16.61 3.81 -1.88
N ASP A 116 -17.84 4.32 -1.96
CA ASP A 116 -18.85 4.35 -0.90
C ASP A 116 -19.33 2.96 -0.48
N SER A 117 -19.30 1.97 -1.37
CA SER A 117 -19.67 0.59 -1.03
C SER A 117 -18.59 -0.17 -0.26
N ILE A 118 -17.36 0.35 -0.20
CA ILE A 118 -16.21 -0.33 0.44
C ILE A 118 -15.69 0.45 1.64
N PHE A 119 -15.73 1.77 1.58
CA PHE A 119 -15.12 2.64 2.59
C PHE A 119 -16.09 3.71 3.08
N GLU A 120 -16.11 3.88 4.40
CA GLU A 120 -16.91 4.89 5.09
C GLU A 120 -16.02 5.92 5.79
N ALA A 121 -16.53 7.15 5.96
CA ALA A 121 -15.83 8.16 6.73
C ALA A 121 -15.73 7.73 8.21
N GLY A 122 -14.58 7.96 8.85
CA GLY A 122 -14.28 7.52 10.22
C GLY A 122 -13.69 6.11 10.31
N GLN A 123 -13.77 5.30 9.24
CA GLN A 123 -13.17 3.98 9.21
C GLN A 123 -11.63 4.06 9.16
N LYS A 124 -10.96 3.09 9.80
CA LYS A 124 -9.51 2.91 9.71
C LYS A 124 -9.10 2.06 8.51
N VAL A 125 -8.03 2.48 7.82
CA VAL A 125 -7.47 1.80 6.65
C VAL A 125 -5.97 1.59 6.74
N ASP A 126 -5.51 0.53 6.09
CA ASP A 126 -4.11 0.24 5.82
C ASP A 126 -3.80 0.61 4.35
N VAL A 127 -2.82 1.50 4.15
CA VAL A 127 -2.43 1.96 2.82
C VAL A 127 -1.04 1.46 2.45
N THR A 128 -0.96 0.67 1.39
CA THR A 128 0.28 0.14 0.83
C THR A 128 0.70 0.94 -0.40
N GLY A 129 2.00 1.25 -0.51
CA GLY A 129 2.56 1.89 -1.70
C GLY A 129 4.07 1.74 -1.77
N THR A 130 4.64 2.11 -2.91
CA THR A 130 6.09 2.11 -3.10
C THR A 130 6.69 3.41 -2.55
N THR A 131 7.60 3.29 -1.59
CA THR A 131 8.26 4.44 -0.96
C THR A 131 9.15 5.20 -1.93
N ILE A 132 9.35 6.50 -1.69
CA ILE A 132 10.25 7.35 -2.49
C ILE A 132 11.68 6.79 -2.43
N GLY A 133 12.26 6.52 -3.60
CA GLY A 133 13.66 6.13 -3.75
C GLY A 133 14.60 7.26 -3.33
N LYS A 134 15.60 6.93 -2.53
CA LYS A 134 16.64 7.86 -2.04
C LYS A 134 18.03 7.53 -2.61
N GLY A 135 18.12 6.61 -3.58
CA GLY A 135 19.36 6.16 -4.20
C GLY A 135 20.26 5.38 -3.24
N PHE A 136 21.57 5.36 -3.53
CA PHE A 136 22.58 4.80 -2.64
C PHE A 136 22.75 5.70 -1.41
N ALA A 137 22.32 5.21 -0.25
CA ALA A 137 22.36 5.95 1.00
C ALA A 137 23.46 5.42 1.93
N GLY A 138 24.26 6.33 2.48
CA GLY A 138 25.22 6.02 3.55
C GLY A 138 24.55 5.60 4.85
N VAL A 139 25.32 5.01 5.77
CA VAL A 139 24.82 4.43 7.02
C VAL A 139 24.09 5.41 7.93
N ILE A 140 24.51 6.68 7.96
CA ILE A 140 23.85 7.73 8.75
C ILE A 140 22.42 7.94 8.25
N LYS A 141 22.23 8.13 6.94
CA LYS A 141 20.89 8.38 6.35
C LYS A 141 20.02 7.13 6.34
N ARG A 142 20.62 5.95 6.13
CA ARG A 142 19.90 4.68 5.99
C ARG A 142 19.48 4.06 7.32
N HIS A 143 20.32 4.20 8.35
CA HIS A 143 20.17 3.50 9.63
C HIS A 143 20.25 4.41 10.86
N ASN A 144 20.27 5.74 10.66
CA ASN A 144 20.40 6.74 11.73
C ASN A 144 21.65 6.55 12.61
N PHE A 145 22.78 6.14 12.01
CA PHE A 145 24.06 6.09 12.72
C PHE A 145 24.52 7.50 13.11
N SER A 146 25.22 7.64 14.24
CA SER A 146 25.92 8.87 14.59
C SER A 146 27.14 9.09 13.69
N SER A 147 27.52 10.35 13.46
CA SER A 147 28.82 10.68 12.89
C SER A 147 29.92 10.56 13.94
N GLN A 148 31.17 10.43 13.49
CA GLN A 148 32.32 10.63 14.37
C GLN A 148 32.52 12.12 14.68
N ARG A 149 33.48 12.42 15.56
CA ARG A 149 33.85 13.81 15.89
C ARG A 149 34.24 14.57 14.61
N ALA A 150 33.80 15.83 14.50
CA ALA A 150 34.16 16.68 13.37
C ALA A 150 35.55 17.31 13.50
N SER A 151 36.10 17.39 14.73
CA SER A 151 37.42 17.94 15.04
C SER A 151 38.18 16.97 15.97
N HIS A 152 39.24 17.44 16.62
CA HIS A 152 40.13 16.68 17.51
C HIS A 152 40.82 15.51 16.80
N GLY A 153 41.48 15.80 15.66
CA GLY A 153 42.35 14.85 14.97
C GLY A 153 41.64 13.80 14.12
N ASN A 154 40.33 13.93 13.85
CA ASN A 154 39.65 13.01 12.94
C ASN A 154 40.18 13.18 11.51
N SER A 155 40.81 12.15 10.97
CA SER A 155 41.26 12.07 9.57
C SER A 155 40.23 11.31 8.72
N LEU A 156 39.48 12.03 7.89
CA LEU A 156 38.61 11.51 6.80
C LEU A 156 37.46 10.56 7.22
N SER A 157 37.27 10.25 8.50
CA SER A 157 36.32 9.22 8.96
C SER A 157 34.99 9.76 9.52
N HIS A 158 34.68 11.03 9.27
CA HIS A 158 33.58 11.75 9.93
C HIS A 158 32.22 11.07 9.75
N ARG A 159 31.98 10.46 8.59
CA ARG A 159 30.73 9.77 8.24
C ARG A 159 30.94 8.28 7.97
N ALA A 160 32.08 7.73 8.37
CA ALA A 160 32.41 6.31 8.22
C ALA A 160 31.53 5.45 9.14
N PRO A 161 31.24 4.18 8.78
CA PRO A 161 30.38 3.29 9.56
C PRO A 161 30.98 2.77 10.86
N GLY A 162 32.27 3.03 11.13
CA GLY A 162 33.00 2.43 12.24
C GLY A 162 33.25 0.95 12.01
N SER A 163 33.37 0.18 13.10
CA SER A 163 33.68 -1.26 13.03
C SER A 163 32.54 -2.09 12.43
N THR A 164 32.89 -2.99 11.52
CA THR A 164 31.96 -3.91 10.86
C THR A 164 31.94 -5.31 11.48
N GLY A 165 32.92 -5.68 12.31
CA GLY A 165 33.06 -7.04 12.88
C GLY A 165 33.98 -7.13 14.10
N MET A 166 34.30 -8.36 14.51
CA MET A 166 35.24 -8.68 15.60
C MET A 166 36.54 -9.28 15.05
N ALA A 167 37.61 -9.28 15.85
CA ALA A 167 38.89 -9.88 15.47
C ALA A 167 38.87 -11.41 15.66
N GLN A 168 39.39 -12.15 14.67
CA GLN A 168 39.52 -13.61 14.60
C GLN A 168 38.20 -14.40 14.63
N ASP A 169 37.47 -14.38 15.73
CA ASP A 169 36.18 -15.07 15.88
C ASP A 169 35.06 -14.00 15.91
N PRO A 170 34.13 -13.95 14.94
CA PRO A 170 33.64 -14.99 14.02
C PRO A 170 34.31 -15.08 12.64
N GLY A 171 35.38 -14.31 12.37
CA GLY A 171 36.12 -14.37 11.10
C GLY A 171 35.36 -13.88 9.86
N ARG A 172 34.16 -13.31 10.05
CA ARG A 172 33.31 -12.79 8.97
C ARG A 172 32.37 -11.71 9.48
N VAL A 173 31.80 -10.94 8.57
CA VAL A 173 30.69 -10.03 8.90
C VAL A 173 29.38 -10.80 8.90
N PHE A 174 28.60 -10.68 9.98
CA PHE A 174 27.31 -11.36 10.08
C PHE A 174 26.29 -10.87 9.03
N PRO A 175 25.45 -11.77 8.48
CA PRO A 175 24.30 -11.38 7.67
C PRO A 175 23.39 -10.39 8.41
N GLY A 176 22.85 -9.41 7.68
CA GLY A 176 22.02 -8.36 8.28
C GLY A 176 22.79 -7.23 8.96
N LYS A 177 24.13 -7.24 8.95
CA LYS A 177 24.93 -6.10 9.41
C LYS A 177 24.53 -4.82 8.64
N LYS A 178 24.21 -3.77 9.38
CA LYS A 178 23.79 -2.48 8.82
C LYS A 178 24.96 -1.82 8.08
N MET A 179 24.81 -1.64 6.77
CA MET A 179 25.78 -0.97 5.89
C MET A 179 25.10 0.04 4.96
N ALA A 180 25.89 0.79 4.20
CA ALA A 180 25.39 1.63 3.12
C ALA A 180 24.70 0.78 2.03
N GLY A 181 23.85 1.40 1.23
CA GLY A 181 23.14 0.71 0.15
C GLY A 181 21.91 1.46 -0.32
N HIS A 182 21.21 0.88 -1.31
CA HIS A 182 19.98 1.48 -1.83
C HIS A 182 18.92 1.65 -0.72
N MET A 183 18.30 2.82 -0.67
CA MET A 183 17.25 3.16 0.30
C MET A 183 16.01 3.65 -0.43
N GLY A 184 14.82 3.22 0.01
CA GLY A 184 13.55 3.55 -0.65
C GLY A 184 13.27 2.62 -1.85
N SER A 185 12.27 2.96 -2.66
CA SER A 185 11.73 2.12 -3.73
C SER A 185 11.28 0.73 -3.24
N VAL A 186 10.94 0.63 -1.95
CA VAL A 186 10.42 -0.58 -1.33
C VAL A 186 8.95 -0.40 -0.99
N THR A 187 8.18 -1.48 -1.12
CA THR A 187 6.78 -1.51 -0.74
C THR A 187 6.65 -1.42 0.78
N ARG A 188 5.88 -0.46 1.26
CA ARG A 188 5.54 -0.31 2.69
C ARG A 188 4.03 -0.13 2.84
N THR A 189 3.53 -0.60 3.97
CA THR A 189 2.16 -0.37 4.41
C THR A 189 2.19 0.52 5.65
N VAL A 190 1.45 1.62 5.60
CA VAL A 190 1.14 2.43 6.79
C VAL A 190 -0.23 1.98 7.28
N GLN A 191 -0.29 1.60 8.55
CA GLN A 191 -1.48 0.97 9.13
C GLN A 191 -2.33 1.98 9.91
N ASN A 192 -3.61 1.65 10.09
CA ASN A 192 -4.54 2.36 10.97
C ASN A 192 -4.68 3.87 10.69
N LEU A 193 -4.68 4.26 9.41
CA LEU A 193 -4.94 5.63 9.00
C LEU A 193 -6.46 5.89 8.99
N ASP A 194 -6.89 7.05 9.48
CA ASP A 194 -8.31 7.41 9.50
C ASP A 194 -8.76 7.96 8.14
N ILE A 195 -9.89 7.47 7.62
CA ILE A 195 -10.58 8.11 6.50
C ILE A 195 -11.32 9.33 7.06
N VAL A 196 -10.97 10.52 6.61
CA VAL A 196 -11.63 11.74 7.08
C VAL A 196 -12.81 12.12 6.22
N ARG A 197 -12.75 11.84 4.92
CA ARG A 197 -13.84 12.08 3.99
C ARG A 197 -13.78 11.12 2.81
N VAL A 198 -14.95 10.70 2.35
CA VAL A 198 -15.15 9.97 1.10
C VAL A 198 -15.91 10.88 0.15
N ASP A 199 -15.42 11.03 -1.08
CA ASP A 199 -16.09 11.76 -2.15
C ASP A 199 -16.45 10.75 -3.25
N ALA A 200 -17.70 10.30 -3.23
CA ALA A 200 -18.19 9.25 -4.12
C ALA A 200 -18.32 9.74 -5.57
N GLU A 201 -18.70 11.01 -5.78
CA GLU A 201 -18.87 11.59 -7.12
C GLU A 201 -17.54 11.59 -7.90
N ARG A 202 -16.45 11.94 -7.21
CA ARG A 202 -15.11 12.02 -7.82
C ARG A 202 -14.30 10.74 -7.63
N GLY A 203 -14.78 9.79 -6.82
CA GLY A 203 -14.04 8.59 -6.45
C GLY A 203 -12.76 8.89 -5.65
N LEU A 204 -12.80 9.89 -4.75
CA LEU A 204 -11.66 10.30 -3.94
C LEU A 204 -11.79 9.83 -2.50
N LEU A 205 -10.66 9.43 -1.93
CA LEU A 205 -10.51 9.08 -0.52
C LEU A 205 -9.54 10.05 0.16
N LEU A 206 -10.00 10.74 1.20
CA LEU A 206 -9.17 11.65 1.98
C LEU A 206 -8.74 10.94 3.27
N VAL A 207 -7.46 10.59 3.35
CA VAL A 207 -6.89 9.83 4.46
C VAL A 207 -6.01 10.74 5.32
N ARG A 208 -6.17 10.67 6.64
CA ARG A 208 -5.37 11.45 7.59
C ARG A 208 -3.89 11.06 7.50
N GLY A 209 -3.01 12.05 7.42
CA GLY A 209 -1.57 11.87 7.49
C GLY A 209 -0.90 11.46 6.17
N ALA A 210 0.25 10.79 6.28
CA ALA A 210 1.16 10.53 5.17
C ALA A 210 1.04 9.11 4.61
N VAL A 211 0.95 9.02 3.29
CA VAL A 211 0.94 7.76 2.52
C VAL A 211 2.28 7.56 1.81
N PRO A 212 2.81 6.32 1.74
CA PRO A 212 4.07 6.03 1.04
C PRO A 212 4.02 6.39 -0.44
N GLY A 213 5.11 6.98 -0.93
CA GLY A 213 5.30 7.28 -2.35
C GLY A 213 5.13 8.76 -2.72
N HIS A 214 5.53 9.07 -3.96
CA HIS A 214 5.42 10.40 -4.53
C HIS A 214 3.99 10.67 -5.05
N LYS A 215 3.66 11.94 -5.35
CA LYS A 215 2.46 12.28 -6.11
C LYS A 215 2.44 11.49 -7.39
N ASN A 216 1.28 11.00 -7.82
CA ASN A 216 1.08 10.13 -8.96
C ASN A 216 1.61 8.69 -8.79
N GLY A 217 2.02 8.31 -7.58
CA GLY A 217 2.41 6.93 -7.26
C GLY A 217 1.19 6.04 -6.98
N ASP A 218 1.34 4.76 -7.32
CA ASP A 218 0.33 3.73 -7.14
C ASP A 218 0.18 3.36 -5.66
N VAL A 219 -1.07 3.23 -5.22
CA VAL A 219 -1.42 2.88 -3.85
C VAL A 219 -2.49 1.79 -3.83
N VAL A 220 -2.50 1.01 -2.76
CA VAL A 220 -3.53 0.02 -2.48
C VAL A 220 -4.07 0.29 -1.09
N VAL A 221 -5.37 0.52 -0.99
CA VAL A 221 -6.07 0.80 0.26
C VAL A 221 -6.85 -0.44 0.67
N ARG A 222 -6.70 -0.86 1.92
CA ARG A 222 -7.46 -1.98 2.51
C ARG A 222 -8.06 -1.56 3.86
N PRO A 223 -9.18 -2.17 4.28
CA PRO A 223 -9.66 -2.00 5.65
C PRO A 223 -8.60 -2.41 6.68
N ALA A 224 -8.44 -1.63 7.75
CA ALA A 224 -7.38 -1.85 8.75
C ALA A 224 -7.54 -3.16 9.52
N ILE A 225 -6.44 -3.83 9.80
CA ILE A 225 -6.44 -5.14 10.46
C ILE A 225 -6.46 -5.00 11.99
N LYS A 226 -5.75 -4.00 12.53
CA LYS A 226 -5.37 -3.90 13.93
C LYS A 226 -6.23 -2.91 14.75
N GLY A 227 -7.27 -2.34 14.16
CA GLY A 227 -8.10 -1.32 14.81
C GLY A 227 -9.51 -1.27 14.24
N ALA A 228 -10.02 -2.42 13.80
CA ALA A 228 -11.44 -2.61 13.52
C ALA A 228 -12.23 -2.64 14.83
#